data_AF-A0A2D7TAR3-F1
#
_entry.id   AF-A0A2D7TAR3-F1
#
_cell.length_a   1.000
_cell.length_b   1.000
_cell.length_c   1.000
_cell.angle_alpha   90.00
_cell.angle_beta   90.00
_cell.angle_gamma   90.00
#
_symmetry.space_group_name_H-M   'P 1'
#
loop_
_entity.id
_entity.type
_entity.pdbx_description
1 polymer ?
#
loop_
_entity_poly.entity_id
_entity_poly.type
_entity_poly.pdbx_seq_one_letter_code
_entity_poly.pdbx_strand_id
1 'polypeptide(L)' 'PDRSEESLYYNIQGFTDCKNDAEVALVTIHVGTHNVYAKDDPVSSEPGTQGTIDTGQIAWDFLSKHSK' A
#
# COMPACT_ATOMS: atom_id res chain seq x y z
N PRO A 1 -2.83 3.13 -16.65
CA PRO A 1 -3.17 3.82 -15.39
C PRO A 1 -3.60 5.24 -15.71
N ASP A 2 -4.69 5.72 -15.14
CA ASP A 2 -5.14 7.11 -15.24
C ASP A 2 -4.53 7.99 -14.14
N ARG A 3 -3.99 7.36 -13.09
CA ARG A 3 -3.23 8.03 -12.01
C ARG A 3 -1.93 7.28 -11.72
N SER A 4 -0.85 8.03 -11.48
CA SER A 4 0.45 7.48 -11.08
C SER A 4 1.03 8.32 -9.93
N GLU A 5 1.42 7.66 -8.85
CA GLU A 5 2.07 8.27 -7.69
C GLU A 5 3.40 7.54 -7.46
N GLU A 6 4.49 8.29 -7.38
CA GLU A 6 5.84 7.75 -7.18
C GLU A 6 6.42 8.22 -5.85
N SER A 7 7.03 7.27 -5.15
CA SER A 7 7.82 7.47 -3.95
C SER A 7 9.12 6.68 -4.09
N LEU A 8 10.12 7.01 -3.26
CA LEU A 8 11.39 6.27 -3.23
C LEU A 8 11.20 4.79 -2.88
N TYR A 9 10.18 4.47 -2.07
CA TYR A 9 10.01 3.12 -1.52
C TYR A 9 8.88 2.32 -2.19
N TYR A 10 7.97 2.99 -2.88
CA TYR A 10 6.83 2.36 -3.54
C TYR A 10 6.28 3.24 -4.66
N ASN A 11 5.50 2.65 -5.55
CA ASN A 11 4.68 3.38 -6.52
C ASN A 11 3.24 2.85 -6.53
N ILE A 12 2.29 3.74 -6.81
CA ILE A 12 0.87 3.43 -6.89
C ILE A 12 0.37 3.78 -8.30
N GLN A 13 -0.30 2.83 -8.94
CA GLN A 13 -0.95 3.03 -10.23
C GLN A 13 -2.46 2.86 -10.07
N GLY A 14 -3.23 3.91 -10.37
CA GLY A 14 -4.69 3.90 -10.34
C GLY A 14 -5.30 3.56 -11.70
N PHE A 15 -6.44 2.87 -11.65
CA PHE A 15 -7.26 2.46 -12.79
C PHE A 15 -8.74 2.70 -12.45
N THR A 16 -9.35 3.71 -13.08
CA THR A 16 -10.77 4.07 -12.88
C THR A 16 -11.70 3.57 -13.98
N ASP A 17 -11.18 3.28 -15.18
CA ASP A 17 -11.96 2.69 -16.29
C ASP A 17 -12.03 1.16 -16.18
N CYS A 18 -12.59 0.67 -15.06
CA CYS A 18 -12.80 -0.75 -14.83
C CYS A 18 -14.28 -1.14 -14.95
N LYS A 19 -14.53 -2.42 -15.20
CA LYS A 19 -15.90 -2.96 -15.30
C LYS A 19 -16.68 -2.71 -14.00
N ASN A 20 -17.97 -2.37 -14.14
CA ASN A 20 -18.91 -2.11 -13.03
C ASN A 20 -18.52 -0.92 -12.15
N ASP A 21 -17.97 0.14 -12.75
CA ASP A 21 -17.55 1.36 -12.04
C ASP A 21 -16.55 1.09 -10.91
N ALA A 22 -15.75 0.03 -11.06
CA ALA A 22 -14.73 -0.33 -10.09
C ALA A 22 -13.53 0.64 -10.19
N GLU A 23 -12.87 0.87 -9.06
CA GLU A 23 -11.56 1.51 -9.01
C GLU A 23 -10.53 0.48 -8.54
N VAL A 24 -9.37 0.44 -9.18
CA VAL A 24 -8.26 -0.47 -8.81
C VAL A 24 -7.00 0.36 -8.58
N ALA A 25 -6.29 0.06 -7.49
CA ALA A 25 -4.96 0.60 -7.21
C ALA A 25 -3.94 -0.55 -7.15
N LEU A 26 -2.95 -0.53 -8.05
CA LEU A 26 -1.80 -1.43 -8.01
C LEU A 26 -0.66 -0.76 -7.24
N VAL A 27 -0.31 -1.32 -6.09
CA VAL A 27 0.80 -0.85 -5.26
C VAL A 27 2.00 -1.77 -5.48
N THR A 28 3.14 -1.20 -5.88
CA THR A 28 4.41 -1.91 -6.00
C THR A 28 5.37 -1.38 -4.96
N ILE A 29 5.93 -2.27 -4.15
CA ILE A 29 6.86 -1.95 -3.07
C ILE A 29 8.27 -2.28 -3.55
N HIS A 30 9.15 -1.27 -3.61
CA HIS A 30 10.56 -1.42 -4.00
C HIS A 30 11.45 -1.78 -2.81
N VAL A 31 11.05 -1.31 -1.62
CA VAL A 31 11.80 -1.49 -0.38
C VAL A 31 10.81 -1.84 0.72
N GLY A 32 10.92 -3.04 1.28
CA GLY A 32 10.08 -3.46 2.39
C GLY A 32 10.75 -4.60 3.14
N THR A 33 10.41 -4.75 4.40
CA THR A 33 10.79 -5.94 5.18
C THR A 33 9.73 -7.03 5.00
N HIS A 34 10.04 -8.27 5.37
CA HIS A 34 9.15 -9.42 5.19
C HIS A 34 7.88 -9.38 6.06
N ASN A 35 7.75 -8.37 6.92
CA ASN A 35 6.66 -8.24 7.86
C ASN A 35 5.83 -6.98 7.53
N VAL A 36 4.51 -7.13 7.39
CA VAL A 36 3.58 -6.03 7.10
C VAL A 36 3.39 -5.06 8.29
N TYR A 37 3.81 -5.45 9.49
CA TYR A 37 3.66 -4.64 10.70
C TYR A 37 4.81 -3.66 10.88
N ALA A 38 4.50 -2.45 11.36
CA ALA A 38 5.50 -1.40 11.59
C ALA A 38 6.53 -1.74 12.68
N LYS A 39 6.18 -2.63 13.62
CA LYS A 39 7.02 -3.03 14.74
C LYS A 39 7.43 -4.49 14.59
N ASP A 40 8.54 -4.84 15.22
CA ASP A 40 8.96 -6.23 15.34
C ASP A 40 7.90 -7.05 16.08
N ASP A 41 7.63 -8.24 15.56
CA ASP A 41 6.76 -9.21 16.21
C ASP A 41 7.65 -10.08 17.12
N PRO A 42 7.33 -10.21 18.43
CA PRO A 42 8.12 -11.02 19.36
C PRO A 42 8.20 -12.52 19.00
N VAL A 43 7.34 -13.03 18.11
CA VAL A 43 7.39 -14.42 17.62
C VAL A 43 7.92 -14.55 16.19
N SER A 44 8.17 -13.45 15.49
CA SER A 44 8.77 -13.45 14.14
C SER A 44 10.27 -13.21 14.22
N SER A 45 11.05 -13.99 13.46
CA SER A 45 12.46 -13.67 13.22
C SER A 45 12.67 -12.54 12.22
N GLU A 46 11.62 -12.21 11.45
CA GLU A 46 11.67 -11.15 10.45
C GLU A 46 11.35 -9.78 11.09
N PRO A 47 12.22 -8.77 10.91
CA PRO A 47 11.99 -7.44 11.44
C PRO A 47 10.76 -6.79 10.82
N GLY A 48 10.03 -6.01 11.63
CA GLY A 48 8.94 -5.15 11.18
C GLY A 48 9.39 -4.14 10.12
N THR A 49 8.46 -3.46 9.45
CA THR A 49 8.82 -2.44 8.45
C THR A 49 9.55 -1.24 9.03
N GLN A 50 9.57 -1.10 10.36
CA GLN A 50 10.13 0.04 11.08
C GLN A 50 9.54 1.38 10.60
N GLY A 51 8.32 1.35 10.06
CA GLY A 51 7.66 2.52 9.49
C GLY A 51 8.21 2.95 8.12
N THR A 52 9.03 2.13 7.45
CA THR A 52 9.61 2.44 6.13
C THR A 52 8.50 2.61 5.07
N ILE A 53 7.50 1.73 5.12
CA ILE A 53 6.26 1.86 4.35
C ILE A 53 5.10 1.47 5.25
N ASP A 54 4.07 2.32 5.28
CA ASP A 54 2.80 2.03 5.90
C ASP A 54 1.79 1.54 4.86
N THR A 55 1.84 0.26 4.53
CA THR A 55 0.90 -0.36 3.59
C THR A 55 -0.54 -0.35 4.12
N GLY A 56 -0.70 -0.30 5.45
CA GLY A 56 -2.00 -0.16 6.10
C GLY A 56 -2.63 1.19 5.80
N GLN A 57 -1.85 2.28 5.95
CA GLN A 57 -2.31 3.63 5.61
C GLN A 57 -2.59 3.76 4.11
N ILE A 58 -1.76 3.18 3.23
CA ILE A 58 -2.03 3.17 1.78
C ILE A 58 -3.39 2.52 1.47
N ALA A 59 -3.68 1.37 2.08
CA ALA A 59 -4.96 0.71 1.92
C ALA A 59 -6.12 1.52 2.52
N TRP A 60 -5.92 2.13 3.68
CA TRP A 60 -6.92 2.98 4.34
C TRP A 60 -7.25 4.24 3.53
N ASP A 61 -6.26 4.91 2.96
CA ASP A 61 -6.44 6.08 2.11
C ASP A 61 -7.21 5.74 0.84
N PHE A 62 -7.04 4.53 0.30
CA PHE A 62 -7.85 4.04 -0.82
C PHE A 62 -9.30 3.79 -0.39
N LEU A 63 -9.52 3.03 0.68
CA LEU A 63 -10.87 2.66 1.14
C LEU A 63 -11.68 3.84 1.67
N SER A 64 -11.01 4.83 2.29
CA SER A 64 -11.66 5.99 2.89
C SER A 64 -12.29 6.93 1.87
N LYS A 65 -11.83 6.93 0.60
CA LYS A 65 -12.49 7.65 -0.50
C LYS A 65 -13.93 7.18 -0.76
N HIS A 66 -14.21 5.93 -0.42
CA HIS A 66 -15.51 5.29 -0.65
C HIS A 66 -16.30 5.09 0.65
N SER A 67 -15.69 5.34 1.81
CA SER A 67 -16.37 5.36 3.10
C SER A 67 -17.01 6.73 3.32
N LYS A 68 -18.29 6.76 3.67
CA LYS A 68 -19.00 7.97 4.10
C LYS A 68 -18.79 8.23 5.59
#